data_AF-A0A6G1LJ09-F1
#
_entry.id   AF-A0A6G1LJ09-F1
#
_cell.length_a   1.000
_cell.length_b   1.000
_cell.length_c   1.000
_cell.angle_alpha   90.00
_cell.angle_beta   90.00
_cell.angle_gamma   90.00
#
_symmetry.space_group_name_H-M   'P 1'
#
loop_
_entity.id
_entity.type
_entity.pdbx_description
1 polymer ?
#
loop_
_entity_poly.entity_id
_entity_poly.type
_entity_poly.pdbx_seq_one_letter_code
_entity_poly.pdbx_strand_id
1 'polypeptide(L)'
;MRSTAANVPHDAAIEQCLRRVVRDALKNDMEMTVKKARAHAEEELALDAGFFKDTPAWKERSKDIITAAVEDPSSPEKAQKNASKPTAKAKAGTKRKSDDAQPVKKRQKKAAPPASDEEDVVNDSE
;
A
#
# COMPACT_ATOMS: atom_id res chain seq x y z
N MET A 1 -24.15 2.46 31.04
CA MET A 1 -24.74 3.04 29.82
C MET A 1 -23.87 2.61 28.65
N ARG A 2 -24.36 1.76 27.75
CA ARG A 2 -23.63 1.26 26.56
C ARG A 2 -24.50 1.53 25.34
N SER A 3 -24.25 2.62 24.62
CA SER A 3 -24.86 2.91 23.33
C SER A 3 -24.16 4.11 22.70
N THR A 4 -23.45 3.90 21.59
CA THR A 4 -23.45 4.80 20.41
C THR A 4 -22.68 4.12 19.26
N ALA A 5 -23.26 3.07 18.68
CA ALA A 5 -22.82 2.52 17.40
C ALA A 5 -23.29 3.36 16.18
N ALA A 6 -23.66 4.64 16.38
CA ALA A 6 -24.36 5.44 15.37
C ALA A 6 -23.59 6.68 14.86
N ASN A 7 -22.37 6.94 15.32
CA ASN A 7 -21.59 8.08 14.85
C ASN A 7 -20.11 7.71 14.61
N VAL A 8 -19.86 6.58 13.96
CA VAL A 8 -18.51 6.30 13.45
C VAL A 8 -18.23 7.31 12.34
N PRO A 9 -17.21 8.16 12.49
CA PRO A 9 -16.88 9.17 11.48
C PRO A 9 -16.42 8.48 10.19
N HIS A 10 -16.47 9.21 9.08
CA HIS A 10 -16.04 8.70 7.79
C HIS A 10 -14.60 8.16 7.84
N ASP A 11 -14.30 7.09 7.10
CA ASP A 11 -12.98 6.45 7.09
C ASP A 11 -11.83 7.46 6.96
N ALA A 12 -11.96 8.40 6.03
CA ALA A 12 -10.96 9.44 5.81
C ALA A 12 -10.67 10.30 7.06
N ALA A 13 -11.69 10.58 7.88
CA ALA A 13 -11.52 11.33 9.13
C ALA A 13 -10.75 10.50 10.17
N ILE A 14 -10.99 9.19 10.23
CA ILE A 14 -10.25 8.27 11.09
C ILE A 14 -8.77 8.21 10.67
N GLU A 15 -8.50 8.06 9.36
CA GLU A 15 -7.12 8.06 8.85
C GLU A 15 -6.40 9.38 9.14
N GLN A 16 -7.07 10.51 8.91
CA GLN A 16 -6.51 11.83 9.13
C GLN A 16 -6.21 12.06 10.62
N CYS A 17 -7.10 11.61 11.52
CA CYS A 17 -6.89 11.67 12.96
C CYS A 17 -5.62 10.90 13.35
N LEU A 18 -5.47 9.65 12.91
CA LEU A 18 -4.28 8.84 13.18
C LEU A 18 -2.98 9.53 12.73
N ARG A 19 -2.97 10.07 11.50
CA ARG A 19 -1.81 10.80 10.97
C ARG A 19 -1.50 12.06 11.78
N ARG A 20 -2.53 12.80 12.19
CA ARG A 20 -2.38 14.01 13.01
C ARG A 20 -1.80 13.68 14.38
N VAL A 21 -2.34 12.68 15.07
CA VAL A 21 -1.83 12.22 16.38
C VAL A 21 -0.35 11.83 16.30
N VAL A 22 0.03 11.07 15.27
CA VAL A 22 1.44 10.69 15.05
C VAL A 22 2.31 11.91 14.79
N ARG A 23 1.89 12.80 13.90
CA ARG A 23 2.64 14.02 13.58
C ARG A 23 2.82 14.91 14.80
N ASP A 24 1.77 15.10 15.59
CA ASP A 24 1.82 15.93 16.79
C ASP A 24 2.73 15.29 17.86
N ALA A 25 2.77 13.97 17.97
CA ALA A 25 3.75 13.30 18.82
C ALA A 25 5.20 13.46 18.35
N LEU A 26 5.45 13.33 17.04
CA LEU A 26 6.77 13.57 16.46
C LEU A 26 7.26 15.01 16.69
N LYS A 27 6.38 16.00 16.57
CA LYS A 27 6.72 17.41 16.87
C LYS A 27 7.11 17.64 18.33
N ASN A 28 6.61 16.82 19.25
CA ASN A 28 6.91 16.90 20.67
C ASN A 28 8.06 15.96 21.07
N ASP A 29 8.79 15.38 20.10
CA ASP A 29 9.84 14.36 20.31
C ASP A 29 9.37 13.18 21.19
N MET A 30 8.07 12.87 21.14
CA MET A 30 7.48 11.78 21.90
C MET A 30 7.50 10.49 21.10
N GLU A 31 7.98 9.41 21.73
CA GLU A 31 7.93 8.08 21.12
C GLU A 31 6.47 7.59 21.01
N MET A 32 5.96 7.62 19.78
CA MET A 32 4.63 7.19 19.43
C MET A 32 4.64 5.74 18.95
N THR A 33 3.87 4.88 19.63
CA THR A 33 3.67 3.48 19.23
C THR A 33 2.27 3.29 18.68
N VAL A 34 2.08 2.22 17.90
CA VAL A 34 0.76 1.88 17.32
C VAL A 34 -0.35 1.81 18.38
N LYS A 35 -0.03 1.29 19.58
CA LYS A 35 -1.00 1.18 20.69
C LYS A 35 -1.41 2.55 21.22
N LYS A 36 -0.46 3.47 21.41
CA LYS A 36 -0.74 4.83 21.91
C LYS A 36 -1.52 5.65 20.88
N ALA A 37 -1.11 5.58 19.61
CA ALA A 37 -1.78 6.30 18.53
C ALA A 37 -3.25 5.87 18.36
N ARG A 38 -3.54 4.57 18.46
CA ARG A 38 -4.92 4.06 18.45
C ARG A 38 -5.75 4.57 19.62
N ALA A 39 -5.22 4.50 20.83
CA ALA A 39 -5.93 4.97 22.03
C ALA A 39 -6.24 6.47 21.94
N HIS A 40 -5.26 7.28 21.54
CA HIS A 40 -5.45 8.72 21.40
C HIS A 40 -6.43 9.07 20.26
N ALA A 41 -6.43 8.31 19.17
CA ALA A 41 -7.42 8.48 18.11
C ALA A 41 -8.83 8.04 18.54
N GLU A 42 -8.96 6.99 19.38
CA GLU A 42 -10.23 6.59 19.98
C GLU A 42 -10.79 7.69 20.89
N GLU A 43 -9.93 8.33 21.69
CA GLU A 43 -10.30 9.46 22.56
C GLU A 43 -10.71 10.70 21.76
N GLU A 44 -9.93 11.10 20.75
CA GLU A 44 -10.23 12.28 19.91
C GLU A 44 -11.53 12.14 19.10
N LEU A 45 -11.81 10.92 18.62
CA LEU A 45 -13.01 10.63 17.82
C LEU A 45 -14.19 10.14 18.67
N ALA A 46 -14.03 10.08 20.00
CA ALA A 46 -15.01 9.52 20.93
C ALA A 46 -15.52 8.12 20.50
N LEU A 47 -14.60 7.28 20.01
CA LEU A 47 -14.89 5.90 19.64
C LEU A 47 -14.83 4.98 20.86
N ASP A 48 -15.39 3.78 20.70
CA ASP A 48 -15.29 2.77 21.75
C ASP A 48 -13.84 2.33 21.95
N ALA A 49 -13.45 2.11 23.22
CA ALA A 49 -12.09 1.72 23.55
C ALA A 49 -11.78 0.34 22.95
N GLY A 50 -10.75 0.26 22.11
CA GLY A 50 -10.45 -0.95 21.35
C GLY A 50 -11.14 -1.04 19.99
N PHE A 51 -11.84 0.00 19.51
CA PHE A 51 -12.42 0.04 18.16
C PHE A 51 -11.44 -0.43 17.07
N PHE A 52 -10.18 0.03 17.13
CA PHE A 52 -9.15 -0.36 16.15
C PHE A 52 -8.70 -1.83 16.29
N LYS A 53 -8.98 -2.48 17.42
CA LYS A 53 -8.64 -3.88 17.69
C LYS A 53 -9.81 -4.81 17.35
N ASP A 54 -11.02 -4.35 17.63
CA ASP A 54 -12.26 -5.11 17.47
C ASP A 54 -12.77 -5.03 16.02
N THR A 55 -12.46 -3.96 15.31
CA THR A 55 -12.82 -3.81 13.90
C THR A 55 -11.71 -4.36 12.99
N PRO A 56 -11.93 -5.50 12.29
CA PRO A 56 -10.89 -6.15 11.50
C PRO A 56 -10.39 -5.28 10.35
N ALA A 57 -11.28 -4.51 9.71
CA ALA A 57 -10.92 -3.58 8.63
C ALA A 57 -9.91 -2.50 9.08
N TRP A 58 -9.96 -2.12 10.36
CA TRP A 58 -9.11 -1.08 10.93
C TRP A 58 -7.88 -1.63 11.63
N LYS A 59 -7.87 -2.90 12.02
CA LYS A 59 -6.76 -3.51 12.76
C LYS A 59 -5.43 -3.53 12.00
N GLU A 60 -5.47 -3.86 10.71
CA GLU A 60 -4.27 -3.81 9.86
C GLU A 60 -4.06 -2.38 9.32
N ARG A 61 -5.11 -1.78 8.75
CA ARG A 61 -5.08 -0.43 8.17
C ARG A 61 -4.52 0.64 9.12
N SER A 62 -4.96 0.67 10.38
CA SER A 62 -4.43 1.64 11.35
C SER A 62 -2.97 1.40 11.67
N LYS A 63 -2.50 0.14 11.70
CA LYS A 63 -1.08 -0.17 11.91
C LYS A 63 -0.25 0.42 10.78
N ASP A 64 -0.65 0.16 9.54
CA ASP A 64 0.08 0.62 8.35
C ASP A 64 0.11 2.15 8.29
N ILE A 65 -1.03 2.81 8.54
CA ILE A 65 -1.10 4.28 8.56
C ILE A 65 -0.15 4.85 9.62
N ILE A 66 -0.14 4.29 10.83
CA ILE A 66 0.71 4.77 11.92
C ILE A 66 2.18 4.52 11.59
N THR A 67 2.55 3.32 11.14
CA THR A 67 3.94 3.00 10.77
C THR A 67 4.44 3.89 9.64
N ALA A 68 3.65 4.06 8.58
CA ALA A 68 4.01 4.93 7.47
C ALA A 68 4.17 6.40 7.92
N ALA A 69 3.29 6.90 8.81
CA ALA A 69 3.38 8.26 9.32
C ALA A 69 4.56 8.49 10.28
N VAL A 70 5.05 7.45 10.96
CA VAL A 70 6.25 7.50 11.79
C VAL A 70 7.51 7.47 10.92
N GLU A 71 7.54 6.62 9.89
CA GLU A 71 8.69 6.48 8.98
C GLU A 71 8.85 7.68 8.04
N ASP A 72 7.76 8.22 7.51
CA ASP A 72 7.76 9.40 6.62
C ASP A 72 6.73 10.45 7.09
N PRO A 73 7.13 11.37 7.98
CA PRO A 73 6.25 12.43 8.45
C PRO A 73 6.04 13.56 7.43
N SER A 74 6.86 13.61 6.36
CA SER A 74 6.91 14.73 5.42
C SER A 74 6.03 14.53 4.18
N SER A 75 5.59 13.30 3.91
CA SER A 75 4.82 13.01 2.71
C SER A 75 3.30 13.16 2.93
N PRO A 76 2.63 14.13 2.27
CA PRO A 76 1.18 14.18 2.19
C PRO A 76 0.67 13.17 1.16
N GLU A 77 1.15 11.93 1.16
CA GLU A 77 0.81 11.02 0.08
C GLU A 77 -0.39 10.14 0.44
N LYS A 78 -1.43 10.36 -0.37
CA LYS A 78 -2.50 9.49 -0.83
C LYS A 78 -2.73 8.27 0.05
N ALA A 79 -3.93 8.19 0.62
CA ALA A 79 -4.55 6.96 1.11
C ALA A 79 -4.07 5.78 0.24
N GLN A 80 -3.13 5.00 0.77
CA GLN A 80 -2.74 3.75 0.13
C GLN A 80 -4.03 2.96 0.09
N LYS A 81 -4.52 2.78 -1.14
CA LYS A 81 -5.54 1.79 -1.46
C LYS A 81 -4.94 0.47 -1.03
N ASN A 82 -5.09 0.11 0.23
CA ASN A 82 -4.64 -1.17 0.74
C ASN A 82 -5.48 -2.21 0.01
N ALA A 83 -4.80 -2.77 -0.99
CA ALA A 83 -5.18 -3.96 -1.69
C ALA A 83 -5.49 -5.02 -0.64
N SER A 84 -6.78 -5.33 -0.47
CA SER A 84 -7.22 -6.53 0.18
C SER A 84 -6.52 -7.70 -0.51
N LYS A 85 -5.50 -8.23 0.13
CA LYS A 85 -4.87 -9.49 -0.25
C LYS A 85 -5.96 -10.56 -0.20
N PRO A 86 -6.36 -11.21 -1.32
CA PRO A 86 -7.34 -12.28 -1.23
C PRO A 86 -6.67 -13.50 -0.57
N THR A 87 -7.03 -13.75 0.67
CA THR A 87 -6.68 -14.98 1.39
C THR A 87 -7.47 -16.15 0.81
N ALA A 88 -6.85 -16.80 -0.19
CA ALA A 88 -6.69 -18.24 -0.34
C ALA A 88 -7.92 -19.19 -0.27
N LYS A 89 -8.09 -19.94 -1.39
CA LYS A 89 -8.56 -21.33 -1.55
C LYS A 89 -10.08 -21.60 -1.67
N ALA A 90 -10.51 -21.88 -2.91
CA ALA A 90 -11.45 -22.96 -3.20
C ALA A 90 -10.91 -23.77 -4.40
N LYS A 91 -10.69 -25.08 -4.19
CA LYS A 91 -10.31 -26.03 -5.26
C LYS A 91 -11.57 -26.62 -5.90
N ALA A 92 -11.37 -27.02 -7.16
CA ALA A 92 -12.08 -28.04 -7.94
C ALA A 92 -13.37 -27.64 -8.68
N GLY A 93 -13.38 -27.88 -10.01
CA GLY A 93 -14.62 -27.88 -10.79
C GLY A 93 -14.55 -27.70 -12.33
N THR A 94 -13.66 -28.40 -13.03
CA THR A 94 -13.87 -29.06 -14.36
C THR A 94 -15.02 -28.58 -15.31
N LYS A 95 -14.63 -28.34 -16.59
CA LYS A 95 -15.38 -28.26 -17.88
C LYS A 95 -15.90 -26.85 -18.28
N ARG A 96 -15.82 -26.38 -19.54
CA ARG A 96 -15.31 -26.88 -20.84
C ARG A 96 -15.24 -25.68 -21.83
N LYS A 97 -14.18 -25.67 -22.66
CA LYS A 97 -14.03 -25.18 -24.06
C LYS A 97 -14.84 -23.95 -24.56
N SER A 98 -14.12 -22.88 -24.87
CA SER A 98 -14.16 -22.11 -26.14
C SER A 98 -12.84 -21.32 -26.18
N ASP A 99 -11.91 -21.62 -27.09
CA ASP A 99 -11.86 -21.07 -28.45
C ASP A 99 -11.75 -19.54 -28.42
N ASP A 100 -10.53 -19.04 -28.24
CA ASP A 100 -9.80 -18.34 -29.30
C ASP A 100 -8.50 -17.73 -28.72
N ALA A 101 -7.41 -17.97 -29.45
CA ALA A 101 -6.13 -17.28 -29.48
C ALA A 101 -5.50 -16.68 -28.19
N GLN A 102 -4.43 -17.33 -27.72
CA GLN A 102 -3.23 -16.66 -27.20
C GLN A 102 -2.00 -17.42 -27.75
N PRO A 103 -0.87 -16.76 -28.12
CA PRO A 103 -0.10 -16.02 -27.13
C PRO A 103 0.62 -14.73 -27.59
N VAL A 104 0.67 -13.77 -26.66
CA VAL A 104 1.88 -13.07 -26.18
C VAL A 104 3.08 -12.99 -27.14
N LYS A 105 3.55 -11.77 -27.45
CA LYS A 105 4.87 -11.22 -27.06
C LYS A 105 5.28 -9.97 -27.87
N LYS A 106 5.48 -8.89 -27.12
CA LYS A 106 6.60 -7.91 -27.11
C LYS A 106 7.28 -7.49 -28.44
N ARG A 107 7.38 -6.15 -28.57
CA ARG A 107 8.42 -5.31 -29.23
C ARG A 107 9.56 -6.06 -29.92
N GLN A 108 9.79 -5.74 -31.19
CA GLN A 108 11.12 -5.41 -31.76
C GLN A 108 10.95 -4.85 -33.18
N LYS A 109 11.02 -3.51 -33.34
CA LYS A 109 11.48 -2.94 -34.61
C LYS A 109 12.99 -3.15 -34.66
N LYS A 110 13.48 -3.92 -35.63
CA LYS A 110 14.63 -3.63 -36.50
C LYS A 110 15.13 -4.92 -37.18
N ALA A 111 15.02 -4.95 -38.50
CA ALA A 111 15.90 -5.66 -39.44
C ALA A 111 15.78 -4.88 -40.78
N ALA A 112 16.81 -4.16 -41.27
CA ALA A 112 18.04 -4.57 -42.01
C ALA A 112 17.89 -4.22 -43.53
N PRO A 113 18.87 -4.29 -44.47
CA PRO A 113 20.35 -4.50 -44.50
C PRO A 113 21.05 -3.50 -45.51
N PRO A 114 22.14 -3.73 -46.32
CA PRO A 114 23.26 -4.72 -46.37
C PRO A 114 24.70 -4.13 -46.65
N ALA A 115 25.70 -5.03 -46.68
CA ALA A 115 26.97 -5.00 -47.46
C ALA A 115 28.05 -3.93 -47.16
N SER A 116 29.22 -4.35 -46.67
CA SER A 116 30.39 -4.63 -47.54
C SER A 116 31.54 -5.23 -46.72
N ASP A 117 32.29 -6.04 -47.45
CA ASP A 117 33.60 -6.63 -47.18
C ASP A 117 34.66 -5.54 -46.92
N GLU A 118 35.90 -5.96 -46.63
CA GLU A 118 37.14 -5.15 -46.58
C GLU A 118 37.44 -4.44 -45.24
N GLU A 119 38.64 -4.39 -44.68
CA GLU A 119 39.90 -5.15 -44.75
C GLU A 119 40.67 -4.73 -43.45
N ASP A 120 41.73 -5.48 -43.17
CA ASP A 120 42.87 -5.22 -42.27
C ASP A 120 43.16 -3.73 -41.92
N VAL A 121 43.59 -3.46 -40.68
CA VAL A 121 44.86 -2.77 -40.37
C VAL A 121 45.15 -2.74 -38.86
N VAL A 122 46.37 -3.21 -38.62
CA VAL A 122 47.20 -3.31 -37.43
C VAL A 122 47.48 -1.99 -36.68
N ASN A 123 47.91 -2.15 -35.41
CA ASN A 123 48.84 -1.31 -34.64
C ASN A 123 48.36 0.07 -34.09
N ASP A 124 48.52 0.33 -32.78
CA ASP A 124 49.76 0.92 -32.23
C ASP A 124 49.63 1.23 -30.71
N SER A 125 50.80 1.13 -30.07
CA SER A 125 51.23 1.34 -28.69
C SER A 125 50.64 2.51 -27.90
N GLU A 126 50.54 2.36 -26.57
CA GLU A 126 51.44 3.05 -25.60
C GLU A 126 51.44 2.33 -24.23
#